data_AF-A0A162FUP9-F1
#
_entry.id   AF-A0A162FUP9-F1
#
_cell.length_a   1.000
_cell.length_b   1.000
_cell.length_c   1.000
_cell.angle_alpha   90.00
_cell.angle_beta   90.00
_cell.angle_gamma   90.00
#
_symmetry.space_group_name_H-M   'P 1'
#
loop_
_entity.id
_entity.type
_entity.pdbx_description
1 polymer ?
#
loop_
_entity_poly.entity_id
_entity_poly.type
_entity_poly.pdbx_seq_one_letter_code
_entity_poly.pdbx_strand_id
1 'polypeptide(L)'
;MKLIFALFITFIALSSAHAWSITSQVKVSQSGQFQDSVTLYCRPDEALCKNVCNDANACWKEQDVCFNCLGMANNVLRTVFTELERLYRNTNQVIEVKDIEKVFRKDHVFIAARSIYNFYMDLNKDEVQTLFQSLCPTRSAQPLVVLGKNSNNEPVQIKYIICEGTGQYNQDMYVLEYAPQTEIGNGNLNLNKP
;
A
#
# COMPACT_ATOMS: atom_id res chain seq x y z
N MET A 1 -15.60 37.25 40.95
CA MET A 1 -14.31 36.93 40.28
C MET A 1 -14.14 35.40 40.16
N LYS A 2 -15.08 34.70 39.50
CA LYS A 2 -15.10 33.22 39.35
C LYS A 2 -15.68 32.77 37.99
N LEU A 3 -15.48 33.57 36.95
CA LEU A 3 -16.07 33.36 35.61
C LEU A 3 -15.01 33.42 34.48
N ILE A 4 -13.75 33.15 34.81
CA ILE A 4 -12.61 33.18 33.87
C ILE A 4 -12.03 31.76 33.62
N PHE A 5 -12.46 30.75 34.38
CA PHE A 5 -11.81 29.44 34.38
C PHE A 5 -12.42 28.38 33.44
N ALA A 6 -13.38 28.74 32.59
CA ALA A 6 -14.11 27.76 31.75
C ALA A 6 -14.07 28.04 30.24
N LEU A 7 -13.27 29.01 29.76
CA LEU A 7 -13.24 29.39 28.34
C LEU A 7 -12.00 28.89 27.56
N PHE A 8 -11.14 28.08 28.16
CA PHE A 8 -9.96 27.52 27.46
C PHE A 8 -9.93 25.98 27.48
N ILE A 9 -11.09 25.35 27.66
CA ILE A 9 -11.32 23.98 27.19
C ILE A 9 -11.84 24.11 25.76
N THR A 10 -10.94 23.94 24.79
CA THR A 10 -11.12 23.54 23.37
C THR A 10 -10.00 24.14 22.53
N PHE A 11 -8.76 23.91 22.94
CA PHE A 11 -7.73 23.58 21.96
C PHE A 11 -8.19 22.27 21.32
N ILE A 12 -9.07 22.41 20.33
CA ILE A 12 -9.38 21.38 19.36
C ILE A 12 -8.00 21.01 18.84
N ALA A 13 -7.49 19.86 19.29
CA ALA A 13 -6.50 19.14 18.52
C ALA A 13 -7.19 18.89 17.18
N LEU A 14 -7.03 19.82 16.25
CA LEU A 14 -7.23 19.55 14.85
C LEU A 14 -6.22 18.46 14.57
N SER A 15 -6.64 17.21 14.71
CA SER A 15 -6.04 16.10 14.02
C SER A 15 -6.00 16.56 12.57
N SER A 16 -4.82 16.96 12.12
CA SER A 16 -4.51 17.26 10.73
C SER A 16 -4.67 15.94 9.98
N ALA A 17 -5.93 15.59 9.71
CA ALA A 17 -6.28 14.54 8.77
C ALA A 17 -5.80 15.06 7.43
N HIS A 18 -4.59 14.68 7.07
CA HIS A 18 -3.96 15.05 5.83
C HIS A 18 -4.83 14.54 4.69
N ALA A 19 -5.29 15.46 3.85
CA ALA A 19 -6.33 15.17 2.89
C ALA A 19 -5.71 14.77 1.55
N TRP A 20 -5.33 13.49 1.42
CA TRP A 20 -4.85 12.90 0.17
C TRP A 20 -5.46 11.52 -0.10
N SER A 21 -5.46 11.12 -1.37
CA SER A 21 -5.81 9.76 -1.78
C SER A 21 -5.00 9.36 -3.00
N ILE A 22 -4.85 8.08 -3.24
CA ILE A 22 -4.21 7.52 -4.42
C ILE A 22 -5.11 6.45 -5.00
N THR A 23 -5.20 6.46 -6.33
CA THR A 23 -5.92 5.43 -7.08
C THR A 23 -5.01 4.82 -8.13
N SER A 24 -5.25 3.57 -8.44
CA SER A 24 -4.62 2.88 -9.56
C SER A 24 -5.65 2.66 -10.67
N GLN A 25 -5.26 2.95 -11.90
CA GLN A 25 -6.10 2.81 -13.08
C GLN A 25 -5.26 2.41 -14.29
N VAL A 26 -5.84 1.56 -15.12
CA VAL A 26 -5.24 1.18 -16.40
C VAL A 26 -5.48 2.32 -17.38
N LYS A 27 -4.42 2.84 -17.99
CA LYS A 27 -4.49 3.84 -19.05
C LYS A 27 -3.83 3.30 -20.31
N VAL A 28 -4.17 3.90 -21.45
CA VAL A 28 -3.43 3.68 -22.69
C VAL A 28 -2.25 4.65 -22.69
N SER A 29 -1.04 4.10 -22.72
CA SER A 29 0.21 4.87 -22.84
C SER A 29 0.30 5.57 -24.20
N GLN A 30 1.27 6.48 -24.34
CA GLN A 30 1.51 7.17 -25.62
C GLN A 30 1.87 6.22 -26.78
N SER A 31 2.38 5.02 -26.46
CA SER A 31 2.70 3.98 -27.45
C SER A 31 1.51 3.08 -27.81
N GLY A 32 0.31 3.36 -27.28
CA GLY A 32 -0.90 2.56 -27.52
C GLY A 32 -1.00 1.29 -26.67
N GLN A 33 -0.08 1.08 -25.73
CA GLN A 33 -0.09 -0.08 -24.84
C GLN A 33 -0.88 0.20 -23.57
N PHE A 34 -1.61 -0.80 -23.07
CA PHE A 34 -2.23 -0.72 -21.74
C PHE A 34 -1.16 -0.71 -20.65
N GLN A 35 -1.22 0.27 -19.76
CA GLN A 35 -0.26 0.45 -18.69
C GLN A 35 -0.97 0.85 -17.40
N ASP A 36 -0.53 0.27 -16.28
CA ASP A 36 -1.00 0.68 -14.97
C ASP A 36 -0.42 2.05 -14.64
N SER A 37 -1.31 2.94 -14.19
CA SER A 37 -0.94 4.28 -13.73
C SER A 37 -1.49 4.48 -12.32
N VAL A 38 -0.76 5.23 -11.51
CA VAL A 38 -1.26 5.69 -10.22
C VAL A 38 -1.41 7.19 -10.22
N THR A 39 -2.51 7.65 -9.63
CA THR A 39 -2.82 9.07 -9.50
C THR A 39 -2.98 9.39 -8.02
N LEU A 40 -2.09 10.23 -7.50
CA LEU A 40 -2.18 10.88 -6.20
C LEU A 40 -3.06 12.11 -6.36
N TYR A 41 -4.08 12.21 -5.53
CA TYR A 41 -4.95 13.35 -5.41
C TYR A 41 -4.76 14.01 -4.05
N CYS A 42 -4.78 15.34 -4.05
CA CYS A 42 -4.64 16.15 -2.85
C CYS A 42 -5.78 17.15 -2.78
N ARG A 43 -6.17 17.53 -1.56
CA ARG A 43 -7.04 18.69 -1.35
C ARG A 43 -6.30 19.97 -1.81
N PRO A 44 -6.99 20.98 -2.38
CA PRO A 44 -6.33 22.16 -2.96
C PRO A 44 -5.45 22.99 -2.03
N ASP A 45 -5.63 22.85 -0.72
CA ASP A 45 -4.88 23.54 0.34
C ASP A 45 -3.74 22.69 0.94
N GLU A 46 -3.53 21.46 0.45
CA GLU A 46 -2.42 20.60 0.85
C GLU A 46 -1.18 20.84 -0.02
N ALA A 47 0.00 20.85 0.59
CA ALA A 47 1.26 21.03 -0.13
C ALA A 47 1.74 19.76 -0.86
N LEU A 48 1.16 18.58 -0.57
CA LEU A 48 1.66 17.29 -1.04
C LEU A 48 1.79 17.21 -2.56
N CYS A 49 0.72 17.48 -3.33
CA CYS A 49 0.76 17.41 -4.79
C CYS A 49 1.66 18.52 -5.37
N LYS A 50 1.63 19.70 -4.76
CA LYS A 50 2.47 20.83 -5.17
C LYS A 50 3.95 20.47 -5.02
N ASN A 51 4.29 19.82 -3.92
CA ASN A 51 5.62 19.31 -3.67
C ASN A 51 5.93 18.19 -4.65
N VAL A 52 5.08 17.19 -4.84
CA VAL A 52 5.40 16.02 -5.68
C VAL A 52 5.57 16.36 -7.17
N CYS A 53 4.67 17.13 -7.77
CA CYS A 53 4.66 17.35 -9.22
C CYS A 53 4.36 18.79 -9.66
N ASN A 54 4.42 19.77 -8.75
CA ASN A 54 4.13 21.18 -9.02
C ASN A 54 2.65 21.47 -9.43
N ASP A 55 1.76 20.49 -9.29
CA ASP A 55 0.31 20.63 -9.48
C ASP A 55 -0.42 20.87 -8.15
N ALA A 56 -1.54 21.57 -8.16
CA ALA A 56 -2.29 21.85 -6.93
C ALA A 56 -3.05 20.61 -6.40
N ASN A 57 -3.58 19.78 -7.29
CA ASN A 57 -4.64 18.83 -6.94
C ASN A 57 -4.32 17.38 -7.30
N ALA A 58 -3.47 17.14 -8.30
CA ALA A 58 -3.19 15.76 -8.71
C ALA A 58 -1.80 15.58 -9.34
N CYS A 59 -1.18 14.45 -9.00
CA CYS A 59 0.04 13.95 -9.62
C CYS A 59 -0.21 12.54 -10.13
N TRP A 60 0.21 12.25 -11.35
CA TRP A 60 0.13 10.88 -11.87
C TRP A 60 1.50 10.39 -12.30
N LYS A 61 1.70 9.08 -12.21
CA LYS A 61 2.87 8.40 -12.75
C LYS A 61 2.50 7.06 -13.34
N GLU A 62 3.16 6.72 -14.43
CA GLU A 62 3.11 5.39 -15.03
C GLU A 62 3.84 4.40 -14.12
N GLN A 63 3.39 3.15 -14.12
CA GLN A 63 4.07 2.06 -13.43
C GLN A 63 4.89 1.26 -14.45
N ASP A 64 6.13 0.95 -14.08
CA ASP A 64 7.04 0.12 -14.89
C ASP A 64 6.62 -1.36 -14.92
N VAL A 65 5.62 -1.74 -14.13
CA VAL A 65 5.08 -3.10 -14.08
C VAL A 65 3.81 -3.12 -14.93
N CYS A 66 3.80 -3.98 -15.95
CA CYS A 66 2.70 -3.97 -16.93
C CYS A 66 1.38 -4.52 -16.37
N PHE A 67 0.28 -4.06 -16.97
CA PHE A 67 -1.07 -4.58 -16.73
C PHE A 67 -1.09 -6.09 -17.03
N ASN A 68 -1.45 -6.92 -16.05
CA ASN A 68 -1.41 -8.39 -16.12
C ASN A 68 -0.01 -9.05 -16.26
N CYS A 69 1.11 -8.32 -16.15
CA CYS A 69 2.44 -8.96 -16.04
C CYS A 69 2.61 -9.76 -14.73
N LEU A 70 1.78 -9.45 -13.74
CA LEU A 70 1.71 -10.15 -12.47
C LEU A 70 1.10 -11.52 -12.70
N GLY A 71 1.96 -12.44 -13.12
CA GLY A 71 1.66 -13.86 -13.04
C GLY A 71 2.60 -14.85 -13.69
N MET A 72 3.51 -14.45 -14.59
CA MET A 72 4.40 -15.45 -15.23
C MET A 72 5.89 -15.10 -15.26
N ALA A 73 6.28 -13.82 -15.16
CA ALA A 73 7.69 -13.44 -15.38
C ALA A 73 8.49 -13.13 -14.11
N ASN A 74 7.86 -12.62 -13.04
CA ASN A 74 8.58 -12.17 -11.85
C ASN A 74 8.36 -13.10 -10.64
N ASN A 75 9.33 -13.98 -10.41
CA ASN A 75 9.33 -14.94 -9.31
C ASN A 75 9.25 -14.27 -7.92
N VAL A 76 9.84 -13.08 -7.78
CA VAL A 76 9.87 -12.35 -6.50
C VAL A 76 8.46 -11.91 -6.11
N LEU A 77 7.72 -11.32 -7.05
CA LEU A 77 6.34 -10.90 -6.83
C LEU A 77 5.44 -12.10 -6.52
N ARG A 78 5.63 -13.22 -7.22
CA ARG A 78 4.89 -14.46 -6.92
C ARG A 78 5.11 -14.89 -5.47
N THR A 79 6.35 -15.03 -5.03
CA THR A 79 6.67 -15.43 -3.65
C THR A 79 6.13 -14.44 -2.62
N VAL A 80 6.28 -13.15 -2.89
CA VAL A 80 5.79 -12.09 -2.00
C VAL A 80 4.27 -12.17 -1.82
N PHE A 81 3.52 -12.49 -2.88
CA PHE A 81 2.06 -12.55 -2.82
C PHE A 81 1.51 -13.89 -2.35
N THR A 82 2.15 -15.02 -2.65
CA THR A 82 1.72 -16.33 -2.15
C THR A 82 1.96 -16.50 -0.65
N GLU A 83 2.98 -15.82 -0.13
CA GLU A 83 3.42 -15.97 1.26
C GLU A 83 3.11 -14.72 2.10
N LEU A 84 2.23 -13.84 1.60
CA LEU A 84 2.01 -12.51 2.15
C LEU A 84 1.64 -12.54 3.64
N GLU A 85 0.69 -13.40 4.02
CA GLU A 85 0.24 -13.56 5.41
C GLU A 85 1.34 -14.05 6.35
N ARG A 86 2.19 -14.95 5.84
CA ARG A 86 3.26 -15.56 6.63
C ARG A 86 4.44 -14.62 6.80
N LEU A 87 4.72 -13.81 5.77
CA LEU A 87 5.92 -13.00 5.67
C LEU A 87 5.72 -11.56 6.12
N TYR A 88 4.51 -11.02 6.09
CA TYR A 88 4.26 -9.60 6.35
C TYR A 88 3.22 -9.37 7.43
N ARG A 89 3.49 -8.37 8.27
CA ARG A 89 2.57 -7.91 9.31
C ARG A 89 2.39 -6.40 9.22
N ASN A 90 1.15 -5.95 9.42
CA ASN A 90 0.88 -4.52 9.58
C ASN A 90 1.30 -4.09 10.98
N THR A 91 2.17 -3.07 11.04
CA THR A 91 2.68 -2.49 12.29
C THR A 91 1.69 -1.52 12.96
N ASN A 92 0.59 -1.19 12.28
CA ASN A 92 -0.35 -0.09 12.56
C ASN A 92 0.31 1.29 12.58
N GLN A 93 1.57 1.41 12.15
CA GLN A 93 2.26 2.67 12.02
C GLN A 93 1.88 3.33 10.69
N VAL A 94 1.24 4.50 10.76
CA VAL A 94 0.99 5.37 9.60
C VAL A 94 2.24 6.21 9.34
N ILE A 95 2.67 6.29 8.08
CA ILE A 95 3.79 7.17 7.72
C ILE A 95 3.35 8.63 7.59
N GLU A 96 4.28 9.55 7.85
CA GLU A 96 4.03 10.98 7.71
C GLU A 96 3.94 11.42 6.23
N VAL A 97 3.23 12.52 5.96
CA VAL A 97 3.07 13.08 4.60
C VAL A 97 4.39 13.38 3.91
N LYS A 98 5.39 13.88 4.66
CA LYS A 98 6.74 14.13 4.13
C LYS A 98 7.41 12.87 3.58
N ASP A 99 7.04 11.70 4.12
CA ASP A 99 7.56 10.41 3.68
C ASP A 99 6.72 9.84 2.54
N ILE A 100 5.41 10.15 2.48
CA ILE A 100 4.56 9.88 1.31
C ILE A 100 5.12 10.59 0.06
N GLU A 101 5.55 11.85 0.19
CA GLU A 101 6.23 12.57 -0.89
C GLU A 101 7.43 11.78 -1.43
N LYS A 102 8.25 11.23 -0.54
CA LYS A 102 9.41 10.41 -0.91
C LYS A 102 8.96 9.12 -1.57
N VAL A 103 7.93 8.45 -1.05
CA VAL A 103 7.41 7.20 -1.62
C VAL A 103 6.91 7.42 -3.04
N PHE A 104 6.19 8.50 -3.29
CA PHE A 104 5.67 8.81 -4.62
C PHE A 104 6.75 9.25 -5.61
N ARG A 105 7.72 10.05 -5.17
CA ARG A 105 8.86 10.52 -5.99
C ARG A 105 9.92 9.44 -6.24
N LYS A 106 10.11 8.49 -5.33
CA LYS A 106 11.11 7.41 -5.44
C LYS A 106 10.61 6.24 -6.29
N ASP A 107 11.56 5.35 -6.57
CA ASP A 107 11.46 4.05 -7.23
C ASP A 107 10.63 3.02 -6.43
N HIS A 108 9.37 3.34 -6.17
CA HIS A 108 8.37 2.42 -5.66
C HIS A 108 7.40 2.02 -6.75
N VAL A 109 6.97 0.76 -6.69
CA VAL A 109 5.87 0.23 -7.50
C VAL A 109 4.62 0.16 -6.65
N PHE A 110 3.51 0.61 -7.22
CA PHE A 110 2.19 0.56 -6.62
C PHE A 110 1.38 -0.51 -7.35
N ILE A 111 0.90 -1.49 -6.61
CA ILE A 111 0.16 -2.62 -7.14
C ILE A 111 -1.22 -2.61 -6.49
N ALA A 112 -2.26 -2.45 -7.29
CA ALA A 112 -3.62 -2.64 -6.83
C ALA A 112 -3.86 -4.12 -6.56
N ALA A 113 -4.56 -4.45 -5.48
CA ALA A 113 -4.87 -5.84 -5.16
C ALA A 113 -5.62 -6.57 -6.29
N ARG A 114 -6.43 -5.84 -7.08
CA ARG A 114 -7.09 -6.38 -8.29
C ARG A 114 -6.13 -6.90 -9.36
N SER A 115 -4.96 -6.27 -9.52
CA SER A 115 -3.95 -6.71 -10.49
C SER A 115 -3.28 -8.02 -10.05
N ILE A 116 -3.34 -8.32 -8.75
CA ILE A 116 -2.88 -9.58 -8.16
C ILE A 116 -3.96 -10.66 -8.32
N TYR A 117 -5.25 -10.34 -8.23
CA TYR A 117 -6.31 -11.34 -8.40
C TYR A 117 -6.35 -11.94 -9.80
N ASN A 118 -6.01 -11.16 -10.83
CA ASN A 118 -5.89 -11.68 -12.19
C ASN A 118 -4.79 -12.77 -12.31
N PHE A 119 -3.83 -12.83 -11.37
CA PHE A 119 -2.85 -13.92 -11.29
C PHE A 119 -3.47 -15.24 -10.82
N TYR A 120 -4.31 -15.19 -9.79
CA TYR A 120 -4.85 -16.37 -9.10
C TYR A 120 -6.10 -16.96 -9.79
N MET A 121 -6.20 -16.84 -11.12
CA MET A 121 -7.37 -17.21 -11.93
C MET A 121 -8.11 -18.46 -11.40
N ASP A 122 -9.41 -18.26 -11.20
CA ASP A 122 -10.51 -19.17 -10.84
C ASP A 122 -10.49 -19.92 -9.49
N LEU A 123 -9.35 -20.17 -8.85
CA LEU A 123 -9.38 -21.09 -7.71
C LEU A 123 -9.60 -20.44 -6.34
N ASN A 124 -9.17 -19.20 -6.07
CA ASN A 124 -9.24 -18.61 -4.71
C ASN A 124 -9.32 -17.07 -4.68
N LYS A 125 -9.98 -16.43 -5.65
CA LYS A 125 -10.05 -14.95 -5.75
C LYS A 125 -10.51 -14.29 -4.44
N ASP A 126 -11.55 -14.82 -3.81
CA ASP A 126 -12.15 -14.23 -2.61
C ASP A 126 -11.25 -14.39 -1.38
N GLU A 127 -10.51 -15.49 -1.28
CA GLU A 127 -9.55 -15.74 -0.21
C GLU A 127 -8.35 -14.78 -0.33
N VAL A 128 -7.78 -14.68 -1.53
CA VAL A 128 -6.69 -13.73 -1.81
C VAL A 128 -7.16 -12.30 -1.55
N GLN A 129 -8.39 -11.96 -1.96
CA GLN A 129 -8.96 -10.65 -1.66
C GLN A 129 -9.08 -10.38 -0.17
N THR A 130 -9.66 -11.32 0.57
CA THR A 130 -9.79 -11.21 2.02
C THR A 130 -8.42 -11.05 2.69
N LEU A 131 -7.39 -11.73 2.18
CA LEU A 131 -6.03 -11.61 2.67
C LEU A 131 -5.44 -10.20 2.44
N PHE A 132 -5.56 -9.62 1.25
CA PHE A 132 -5.07 -8.25 1.03
C PHE A 132 -5.85 -7.22 1.85
N GLN A 133 -7.16 -7.42 2.01
CA GLN A 133 -7.99 -6.55 2.83
C GLN A 133 -7.63 -6.66 4.31
N SER A 134 -7.24 -7.85 4.80
CA SER A 134 -6.87 -8.07 6.21
C SER A 134 -5.58 -7.35 6.62
N LEU A 135 -4.71 -7.02 5.64
CA LEU A 135 -3.55 -6.17 5.88
C LEU A 135 -3.91 -4.72 6.20
N CYS A 136 -5.14 -4.28 5.94
CA CYS A 136 -5.62 -2.96 6.33
C CYS A 136 -6.36 -3.02 7.67
N PRO A 137 -6.10 -2.09 8.63
CA PRO A 137 -6.83 -2.07 9.90
C PRO A 137 -8.35 -1.90 9.71
N THR A 138 -8.75 -1.17 8.68
CA THR A 138 -10.15 -0.89 8.32
C THR A 138 -10.76 -1.90 7.34
N ARG A 139 -10.01 -2.94 6.92
CA ARG A 139 -10.40 -3.85 5.83
C ARG A 139 -10.84 -3.12 4.54
N SER A 140 -10.01 -2.18 4.11
CA SER A 140 -10.14 -1.40 2.87
C SER A 140 -10.63 -2.24 1.70
N ALA A 141 -11.58 -1.78 0.89
CA ALA A 141 -12.11 -2.56 -0.22
C ALA A 141 -11.04 -2.76 -1.31
N GLN A 142 -10.24 -1.72 -1.58
CA GLN A 142 -9.22 -1.71 -2.63
C GLN A 142 -7.84 -1.27 -2.11
N PRO A 143 -7.16 -2.09 -1.31
CA PRO A 143 -5.82 -1.75 -0.84
C PRO A 143 -4.83 -1.65 -2.02
N LEU A 144 -3.90 -0.70 -1.93
CA LEU A 144 -2.74 -0.63 -2.81
C LEU A 144 -1.48 -1.03 -2.06
N VAL A 145 -0.76 -1.99 -2.61
CA VAL A 145 0.52 -2.45 -2.07
C VAL A 145 1.65 -1.64 -2.69
N VAL A 146 2.57 -1.18 -1.85
CA VAL A 146 3.74 -0.41 -2.28
C VAL A 146 4.99 -1.25 -2.08
N LEU A 147 5.69 -1.52 -3.18
CA LEU A 147 6.93 -2.29 -3.18
C LEU A 147 8.13 -1.38 -3.37
N GLY A 148 9.16 -1.63 -2.58
CA GLY A 148 10.48 -1.08 -2.86
C GLY A 148 11.14 -1.81 -4.02
N LYS A 149 11.98 -1.09 -4.77
CA LYS A 149 12.85 -1.66 -5.80
C LYS A 149 14.30 -1.80 -5.32
N ASN A 150 15.04 -2.72 -5.93
CA ASN A 150 16.49 -2.87 -5.75
C ASN A 150 17.28 -1.93 -6.69
N SER A 151 18.62 -2.04 -6.67
CA SER A 151 19.51 -1.27 -7.55
C SER A 151 19.32 -1.54 -9.04
N ASN A 152 18.67 -2.64 -9.41
CA ASN A 152 18.36 -3.02 -10.79
C ASN A 152 16.94 -2.58 -11.21
N ASN A 153 16.27 -1.73 -10.40
CA ASN A 153 14.89 -1.28 -10.62
C ASN A 153 13.85 -2.42 -10.57
N GLU A 154 14.17 -3.55 -9.93
CA GLU A 154 13.26 -4.69 -9.79
C GLU A 154 12.50 -4.63 -8.46
N PRO A 155 11.19 -4.95 -8.43
CA PRO A 155 10.43 -5.04 -7.18
C PRO A 155 10.97 -6.16 -6.29
N VAL A 156 11.27 -5.87 -5.02
CA VAL A 156 11.88 -6.85 -4.11
C VAL A 156 11.09 -7.16 -2.85
N GLN A 157 10.44 -6.17 -2.26
CA GLN A 157 9.76 -6.36 -0.97
C GLN A 157 8.61 -5.36 -0.83
N ILE A 158 7.57 -5.78 -0.11
CA ILE A 158 6.50 -4.88 0.28
C ILE A 158 7.02 -4.00 1.41
N LYS A 159 6.78 -2.70 1.28
CA LYS A 159 7.15 -1.70 2.29
C LYS A 159 5.93 -1.10 2.95
N TYR A 160 4.90 -0.84 2.16
CA TYR A 160 3.72 -0.15 2.64
C TYR A 160 2.45 -0.76 2.06
N ILE A 161 1.34 -0.50 2.74
CA ILE A 161 0.00 -0.71 2.22
C ILE A 161 -0.80 0.57 2.39
N ILE A 162 -1.54 0.94 1.36
CA ILE A 162 -2.41 2.10 1.34
C ILE A 162 -3.83 1.60 1.50
N CYS A 163 -4.50 2.12 2.51
CA CYS A 163 -5.83 1.69 2.92
C CYS A 163 -6.81 2.86 2.82
N GLU A 164 -8.04 2.55 2.41
CA GLU A 164 -9.16 3.48 2.46
C GLU A 164 -9.43 3.93 3.91
N GLY A 165 -9.54 5.24 4.07
CA GLY A 165 -10.10 5.91 5.23
C GLY A 165 -11.49 6.48 4.90
N THR A 166 -12.00 7.36 5.76
CA THR A 166 -13.35 7.92 5.65
C THR A 166 -13.37 9.20 4.80
N GLY A 167 -13.67 9.10 3.50
CA GLY A 167 -13.89 10.25 2.61
C GLY A 167 -12.99 10.27 1.36
N GLN A 168 -13.21 11.27 0.49
CA GLN A 168 -12.63 11.35 -0.86
C GLN A 168 -11.10 11.54 -0.90
N TYR A 169 -10.51 12.05 0.18
CA TYR A 169 -9.07 12.27 0.35
C TYR A 169 -8.61 11.78 1.71
N ASN A 170 -9.15 10.65 2.15
CA ASN A 170 -8.80 10.11 3.45
C ASN A 170 -8.26 8.72 3.22
N GLN A 171 -6.96 8.63 3.02
CA GLN A 171 -6.24 7.37 2.97
C GLN A 171 -5.03 7.46 3.88
N ASP A 172 -4.68 6.31 4.44
CA ASP A 172 -3.49 6.14 5.25
C ASP A 172 -2.55 5.17 4.55
N MET A 173 -1.25 5.45 4.66
CA MET A 173 -0.20 4.54 4.23
C MET A 173 0.46 3.92 5.47
N TYR A 174 0.24 2.63 5.65
CA TYR A 174 0.75 1.85 6.78
C TYR A 174 2.05 1.15 6.44
N VAL A 175 2.97 1.08 7.41
CA VAL A 175 4.21 0.31 7.30
C VAL A 175 3.91 -1.18 7.45
N LEU A 176 4.38 -1.95 6.47
CA LEU A 176 4.41 -3.41 6.54
C LEU A 176 5.83 -3.88 6.89
N GLU A 177 5.91 -4.71 7.93
CA GLU A 177 7.15 -5.31 8.38
C GLU A 177 7.31 -6.72 7.80
N TYR A 178 8.49 -7.03 7.29
CA TYR A 178 8.86 -8.39 6.89
C TYR A 178 9.24 -9.20 8.14
N ALA A 179 8.35 -10.10 8.55
CA ALA A 179 8.46 -10.92 9.75
C ALA A 179 8.26 -12.41 9.40
N PRO A 180 9.20 -13.05 8.68
CA PRO A 180 9.11 -14.46 8.33
C PRO A 180 8.99 -15.27 9.62
N GLN A 181 7.93 -16.05 9.74
CA GLN A 181 7.85 -17.04 10.81
C GLN A 181 9.04 -17.99 10.65
N THR A 182 10.00 -17.97 11.59
CA THR A 182 10.96 -19.07 11.74
C THR A 182 10.16 -20.27 12.22
N GLU A 183 10.02 -21.29 11.38
CA GLU A 183 9.54 -22.58 11.84
C GLU A 183 10.45 -23.05 12.98
N ILE A 184 9.96 -22.96 14.22
CA ILE A 184 10.56 -23.68 15.33
C ILE A 184 10.15 -25.14 15.11
N GLY A 185 10.92 -25.83 14.28
CA GLY A 185 10.86 -27.28 14.17
C GLY A 185 11.32 -27.92 15.47
N ASN A 186 10.40 -28.04 16.44
CA ASN A 186 10.56 -28.87 17.62
C ASN A 186 9.36 -29.82 17.73
N GLY A 187 9.35 -30.84 16.87
CA GLY A 187 8.50 -32.00 16.99
C GLY A 187 9.37 -33.25 16.90
N ASN A 188 9.74 -33.80 18.07
CA ASN A 188 10.46 -35.06 18.21
C ASN A 188 9.84 -36.17 17.35
N LEU A 189 10.47 -36.50 16.22
CA LEU A 189 10.29 -37.80 15.57
C LEU A 189 11.15 -38.82 16.31
N ASN A 190 10.61 -39.35 17.41
CA ASN A 190 11.08 -40.60 17.99
C ASN A 190 10.75 -41.72 17.01
N LEU A 191 11.69 -42.02 16.11
CA LEU A 191 11.67 -43.22 15.29
C LEU A 191 11.96 -44.42 16.20
N ASN A 192 10.91 -44.97 16.80
CA ASN A 192 10.94 -46.31 17.35
C ASN A 192 11.23 -47.31 16.22
N LYS A 193 12.41 -47.91 16.30
CA LYS A 193 12.84 -49.06 15.50
C LYS A 193 12.16 -50.33 16.04
N PRO A 194 11.51 -51.16 15.21
CA PRO A 194 11.53 -52.61 15.40
C PRO A 194 12.87 -53.19 14.91
#